data_AF-A0A9Q5C8L3-F1
#
_entry.id   AF-A0A9Q5C8L3-F1
#
_cell.length_a   1.000
_cell.length_b   1.000
_cell.length_c   1.000
_cell.angle_alpha   90.00
_cell.angle_beta   90.00
_cell.angle_gamma   90.00
#
_symmetry.space_group_name_H-M   'P 1'
#
loop_
_entity.id
_entity.type
_entity.pdbx_description
1 polymer ?
#
loop_
_entity_poly.entity_id
_entity_poly.type
_entity_poly.pdbx_seq_one_letter_code
_entity_poly.pdbx_strand_id
1 'polypeptide(L)'
;MNDFPPKTGWLHKVTAAAKQQFKKEMFDGEPAKPFVPPPVDSGKFTTYGFEEYQKLRKAPQPSPEDLKGAAKEVFAQIKYWTELSPIHAEERDWAGIKLDDLAQAVGVSTKQVQRIVKKPPFHTATKLIDKRTRKLIRIGLPSDMTHEDFARIMVSDWRKAPGRKENKEDFGLLVGMVKDAPKGLAPDILRTVVANWSGFMAGVHLAVEVAKVEGDAFDGNPENFKKMFFHYPAISVIRRFWPVGIEFYHMFIQENLTGGPILYYQINKLLNKHEIQSPF
;
A
#
# COMPACT_ATOMS: atom_id res chain seq x y z
N MET A 1 56.28 12.68 -32.27
CA MET A 1 55.84 13.50 -31.12
C MET A 1 55.99 12.64 -29.87
N ASN A 2 56.58 13.19 -28.81
CA ASN A 2 57.00 12.46 -27.60
C ASN A 2 55.81 12.18 -26.66
N ASP A 3 55.54 10.91 -26.36
CA ASP A 3 54.55 10.45 -25.37
C ASP A 3 55.16 10.35 -23.96
N PHE A 4 55.54 11.49 -23.39
CA PHE A 4 55.76 11.58 -21.94
C PHE A 4 54.56 12.27 -21.30
N PRO A 5 53.90 11.66 -20.29
CA PRO A 5 52.85 12.35 -19.56
C PRO A 5 53.43 13.64 -18.97
N PRO A 6 52.67 14.75 -18.98
CA PRO A 6 53.16 16.03 -18.52
C PRO A 6 53.67 15.91 -17.07
N LYS A 7 54.95 16.25 -16.86
CA LYS A 7 55.62 16.19 -15.53
C LYS A 7 54.93 17.02 -14.46
N THR A 8 54.09 17.96 -14.88
CA THR A 8 53.26 18.78 -14.00
C THR A 8 51.80 18.41 -14.20
N GLY A 9 51.16 17.87 -13.16
CA GLY A 9 49.73 17.56 -13.18
C GLY A 9 48.90 18.80 -13.55
N TRP A 10 47.72 18.58 -14.14
CA TRP A 10 46.83 19.63 -14.65
C TRP A 10 46.43 20.72 -13.62
N LEU A 11 46.63 20.47 -12.33
CA LEU A 11 46.40 21.42 -11.24
C LEU A 11 47.64 22.28 -10.86
N HIS A 12 48.77 22.16 -11.57
CA HIS A 12 50.02 22.85 -11.24
C HIS A 12 49.87 24.37 -11.11
N LYS A 13 49.06 24.99 -11.98
CA LYS A 13 48.84 26.46 -12.02
C LYS A 13 47.71 26.95 -11.11
N VAL A 14 47.08 26.06 -10.35
CA VAL A 14 45.92 26.40 -9.50
C VAL A 14 46.41 26.81 -8.11
N THR A 15 45.86 27.91 -7.58
CA THR A 15 46.19 28.44 -6.24
C THR A 15 45.85 27.42 -5.15
N ALA A 16 46.50 27.51 -3.99
CA ALA A 16 46.27 26.57 -2.88
C ALA A 16 44.79 26.56 -2.43
N ALA A 17 44.13 27.72 -2.45
CA ALA A 17 42.70 27.86 -2.15
C ALA A 17 41.81 27.11 -3.17
N ALA A 18 42.09 27.26 -4.47
CA ALA A 18 41.34 26.56 -5.50
C ALA A 18 41.63 25.04 -5.50
N LYS A 19 42.84 24.59 -5.14
CA LYS A 19 43.13 23.16 -4.91
C LYS A 19 42.34 22.60 -3.72
N GLN A 20 42.20 23.35 -2.63
CA GLN A 20 41.36 22.94 -1.50
C GLN A 20 39.89 22.93 -1.88
N GLN A 21 39.41 23.88 -2.67
CA GLN A 21 38.03 23.91 -3.14
C GLN A 21 37.73 22.75 -4.10
N PHE A 22 38.60 22.46 -5.06
CA PHE A 22 38.48 21.26 -5.91
C PHE A 22 38.54 19.97 -5.10
N LYS A 23 39.39 19.89 -4.08
CA LYS A 23 39.46 18.74 -3.19
C LYS A 23 38.17 18.61 -2.37
N LYS A 24 37.62 19.73 -1.90
CA LYS A 24 36.34 19.77 -1.19
C LYS A 24 35.16 19.43 -2.11
N GLU A 25 35.19 19.80 -3.39
CA GLU A 25 34.14 19.46 -4.35
C GLU A 25 34.25 18.01 -4.86
N MET A 26 35.47 17.49 -5.03
CA MET A 26 35.73 16.09 -5.44
C MET A 26 35.56 15.07 -4.31
N PHE A 27 35.96 15.41 -3.09
CA PHE A 27 35.99 14.47 -1.96
C PHE A 27 34.93 14.78 -0.90
N ASP A 28 34.55 16.05 -0.73
CA ASP A 28 33.63 16.51 0.33
C ASP A 28 32.40 17.23 -0.26
N GLY A 29 31.95 16.84 -1.47
CA GLY A 29 30.95 17.57 -2.27
C GLY A 29 29.79 18.12 -1.45
N GLU A 30 29.14 19.21 -1.92
CA GLU A 30 27.88 19.74 -1.35
C GLU A 30 27.11 18.59 -0.71
N PRO A 31 26.76 18.62 0.60
CA PRO A 31 26.33 17.42 1.31
C PRO A 31 25.30 16.75 0.43
N ALA A 32 25.72 15.67 -0.23
CA ALA A 32 24.87 15.01 -1.19
C ALA A 32 23.62 14.73 -0.37
N LYS A 33 22.44 15.16 -0.84
CA LYS A 33 21.16 14.67 -0.27
C LYS A 33 21.46 13.22 0.06
N PRO A 34 21.44 12.82 1.36
CA PRO A 34 22.28 11.73 1.85
C PRO A 34 22.21 10.61 0.85
N PHE A 35 23.36 10.19 0.31
CA PHE A 35 23.42 9.10 -0.65
C PHE A 35 22.88 7.86 0.07
N VAL A 36 21.57 7.71 0.01
CA VAL A 36 20.86 6.59 0.57
C VAL A 36 20.92 5.60 -0.57
N PRO A 37 21.69 4.51 -0.45
CA PRO A 37 21.82 3.53 -1.53
C PRO A 37 20.42 3.04 -1.95
N PRO A 38 20.25 2.62 -3.22
CA PRO A 38 18.98 2.05 -3.64
C PRO A 38 18.67 0.85 -2.71
N PRO A 39 17.39 0.63 -2.36
CA PRO A 39 17.03 -0.51 -1.54
C PRO A 39 17.51 -1.79 -2.24
N VAL A 40 18.36 -2.55 -1.54
CA VAL A 40 18.81 -3.86 -2.01
C VAL A 40 17.65 -4.81 -1.85
N ASP A 41 17.40 -5.62 -2.88
CA ASP A 41 16.37 -6.65 -2.82
C ASP A 41 16.64 -7.59 -1.64
N SER A 42 15.65 -7.68 -0.77
CA SER A 42 15.80 -8.39 0.49
C SER A 42 15.53 -9.89 0.37
N GLY A 43 14.98 -10.34 -0.76
CA GLY A 43 14.45 -11.70 -0.95
C GLY A 43 13.22 -12.01 -0.08
N LYS A 44 12.71 -11.03 0.68
CA LYS A 44 11.61 -11.24 1.61
C LYS A 44 10.29 -11.28 0.86
N PHE A 45 9.49 -12.31 1.12
CA PHE A 45 8.09 -12.37 0.74
C PHE A 45 7.24 -12.57 2.01
N THR A 46 5.98 -12.13 1.97
CA THR A 46 5.09 -12.21 3.14
C THR A 46 3.75 -12.83 2.79
N THR A 47 3.29 -13.80 3.59
CA THR A 47 1.94 -14.38 3.51
C THR A 47 1.04 -13.99 4.68
N TYR A 48 1.59 -13.27 5.66
CA TYR A 48 0.94 -13.05 6.95
C TYR A 48 -0.35 -12.21 6.83
N GLY A 49 -0.42 -11.22 5.92
CA GLY A 49 -1.62 -10.38 5.79
C GLY A 49 -2.84 -11.18 5.33
N PHE A 50 -2.66 -12.09 4.40
CA PHE A 50 -3.71 -12.98 3.92
C PHE A 50 -4.08 -14.06 4.94
N GLU A 51 -3.09 -14.64 5.62
CA GLU A 51 -3.35 -15.57 6.73
C GLU A 51 -4.14 -14.90 7.86
N GLU A 52 -3.80 -13.67 8.21
CA GLU A 52 -4.52 -12.86 9.18
C GLU A 52 -5.96 -12.61 8.70
N TYR A 53 -6.15 -12.24 7.43
CA TYR A 53 -7.48 -12.11 6.84
C TYR A 53 -8.29 -13.42 6.92
N GLN A 54 -7.67 -14.58 6.64
CA GLN A 54 -8.33 -15.87 6.79
C GLN A 54 -8.70 -16.19 8.24
N LYS A 55 -7.82 -15.86 9.20
CA LYS A 55 -8.11 -16.00 10.64
C LYS A 55 -9.30 -15.13 11.02
N LEU A 56 -9.35 -13.88 10.56
CA LEU A 56 -10.46 -12.97 10.80
C LEU A 56 -11.78 -13.47 10.19
N ARG A 57 -11.73 -14.16 9.03
CA ARG A 57 -12.93 -14.79 8.43
C ARG A 57 -13.48 -15.96 9.22
N LYS A 58 -12.60 -16.71 9.89
CA LYS A 58 -12.97 -17.85 10.74
C LYS A 58 -13.35 -17.43 12.15
N ALA A 59 -13.00 -16.21 12.56
CA ALA A 59 -13.33 -15.69 13.87
C ALA A 59 -14.85 -15.47 14.00
N PRO A 60 -15.50 -16.05 15.03
CA PRO A 60 -16.92 -15.82 15.25
C PRO A 60 -17.17 -14.34 15.57
N GLN A 61 -18.30 -13.82 15.11
CA GLN A 61 -18.74 -12.48 15.51
C GLN A 61 -19.11 -12.52 16.99
N PRO A 62 -18.64 -11.57 17.81
CA PRO A 62 -19.18 -11.40 19.16
C PRO A 62 -20.69 -11.19 19.07
N SER A 63 -21.47 -12.08 19.69
CA SER A 63 -22.92 -11.92 19.79
C SER A 63 -23.21 -10.66 20.61
N PRO A 64 -24.33 -9.96 20.36
CA PRO A 64 -24.79 -8.88 21.26
C PRO A 64 -24.91 -9.33 22.72
N GLU A 65 -25.11 -10.63 22.95
CA GLU A 65 -25.19 -11.25 24.27
C GLU A 65 -23.82 -11.39 24.96
N ASP A 66 -22.74 -11.49 24.18
CA ASP A 66 -21.36 -11.57 24.69
C ASP A 66 -20.85 -10.20 25.16
N LEU A 67 -21.49 -9.11 24.70
CA LEU A 67 -21.15 -7.75 25.08
C LEU A 67 -21.70 -7.41 26.47
N LYS A 68 -20.85 -6.79 27.31
CA LYS A 68 -21.19 -6.43 28.70
C LYS A 68 -21.20 -4.91 28.90
N GLY A 69 -22.11 -4.46 29.78
CA GLY A 69 -22.25 -3.06 30.19
C GLY A 69 -22.42 -2.12 29.00
N ALA A 70 -21.72 -0.98 29.04
CA ALA A 70 -21.78 0.06 28.02
C ALA A 70 -21.53 -0.42 26.59
N ALA A 71 -20.79 -1.53 26.37
CA ALA A 71 -20.57 -2.04 25.03
C ALA A 71 -21.86 -2.58 24.37
N LYS A 72 -22.75 -3.18 25.16
CA LYS A 72 -24.04 -3.70 24.70
C LYS A 72 -25.00 -2.56 24.33
N GLU A 73 -24.99 -1.50 25.12
CA GLU A 73 -25.78 -0.28 24.86
C GLU A 73 -25.26 0.46 23.63
N VAL A 74 -23.94 0.62 23.49
CA VAL A 74 -23.31 1.16 22.27
C VAL A 74 -23.72 0.35 21.04
N PHE A 75 -23.73 -0.98 21.13
CA PHE A 75 -24.19 -1.85 20.05
C PHE A 75 -25.64 -1.59 19.67
N ALA A 76 -26.55 -1.55 20.66
CA ALA A 76 -27.97 -1.30 20.42
C ALA A 76 -28.22 0.07 19.76
N GLN A 77 -27.52 1.11 20.22
CA GLN A 77 -27.62 2.45 19.65
C GLN A 77 -27.09 2.49 18.22
N ILE A 78 -25.92 1.92 17.95
CA ILE A 78 -25.36 1.88 16.58
C ILE A 78 -26.33 1.16 15.64
N LYS A 79 -26.91 0.03 16.06
CA LYS A 79 -27.90 -0.70 15.26
C LYS A 79 -29.12 0.18 14.95
N TYR A 80 -29.72 0.78 15.99
CA TYR A 80 -30.87 1.67 15.85
C TYR A 80 -30.61 2.84 14.88
N TRP A 81 -29.47 3.52 15.02
CA TRP A 81 -29.12 4.67 14.16
C TRP A 81 -28.70 4.29 12.75
N THR A 82 -28.24 3.05 12.53
CA THR A 82 -28.00 2.53 11.18
C THR A 82 -29.32 2.29 10.45
N GLU A 83 -30.36 1.82 11.15
CA GLU A 83 -31.70 1.61 10.58
C GLU A 83 -32.47 2.94 10.40
N LEU A 84 -32.38 3.86 11.37
CA LEU A 84 -33.13 5.11 11.35
C LEU A 84 -32.57 6.15 10.38
N SER A 85 -31.24 6.29 10.32
CA SER A 85 -30.59 7.32 9.52
C SER A 85 -29.23 6.82 9.00
N PRO A 86 -29.23 5.89 8.04
CA PRO A 86 -27.99 5.36 7.49
C PRO A 86 -27.18 6.44 6.76
N ILE A 87 -25.87 6.43 6.98
CA ILE A 87 -24.91 7.17 6.15
C ILE A 87 -24.26 6.17 5.20
N HIS A 88 -24.50 6.33 3.89
CA HIS A 88 -23.89 5.48 2.86
C HIS A 88 -22.46 5.96 2.55
N ALA A 89 -21.45 5.13 2.86
CA ALA A 89 -20.05 5.42 2.55
C ALA A 89 -19.23 4.13 2.41
N GLU A 90 -18.23 4.10 1.52
CA GLU A 90 -17.42 2.89 1.25
C GLU A 90 -18.28 1.66 0.90
N GLU A 91 -19.38 1.86 0.16
CA GLU A 91 -20.35 0.80 -0.22
C GLU A 91 -21.01 0.12 1.01
N ARG A 92 -21.04 0.80 2.15
CA ARG A 92 -21.62 0.30 3.41
C ARG A 92 -22.50 1.33 4.09
N ASP A 93 -23.36 0.82 4.96
CA ASP A 93 -24.23 1.62 5.81
C ASP A 93 -23.55 1.84 7.16
N TRP A 94 -23.43 3.10 7.54
CA TRP A 94 -22.87 3.55 8.79
C TRP A 94 -23.96 4.18 9.65
N ALA A 95 -23.83 4.08 10.97
CA ALA A 95 -24.78 4.72 11.87
C ALA A 95 -24.74 6.25 11.71
N GLY A 96 -25.90 6.87 11.55
CA GLY A 96 -26.04 8.33 11.40
C GLY A 96 -25.82 9.15 12.65
N ILE A 97 -25.36 8.54 13.74
CA ILE A 97 -25.14 9.20 15.03
C ILE A 97 -23.71 9.72 15.17
N LYS A 98 -23.55 10.93 15.73
CA LYS A 98 -22.23 11.45 16.09
C LYS A 98 -21.70 10.74 17.34
N LEU A 99 -20.39 10.69 17.46
CA LEU A 99 -19.75 10.07 18.62
C LEU A 99 -20.17 10.70 19.97
N ASP A 100 -20.37 12.01 20.01
CA ASP A 100 -20.76 12.73 21.23
C ASP A 100 -22.21 12.43 21.61
N ASP A 101 -23.12 12.45 20.63
CA ASP A 101 -24.53 12.08 20.81
C ASP A 101 -24.66 10.61 21.24
N LEU A 102 -23.82 9.71 20.69
CA LEU A 102 -23.75 8.31 21.08
C LEU A 102 -23.29 8.13 22.53
N ALA A 103 -22.28 8.91 22.94
CA ALA A 103 -21.79 8.89 24.31
C ALA A 103 -22.85 9.38 25.30
N GLN A 104 -23.58 10.44 24.94
CA GLN A 104 -24.71 10.95 25.72
C GLN A 104 -25.86 9.93 25.81
N ALA A 105 -26.22 9.29 24.70
CA ALA A 105 -27.30 8.29 24.65
C ALA A 105 -27.01 7.06 25.53
N VAL A 106 -25.74 6.69 25.67
CA VAL A 106 -25.29 5.57 26.51
C VAL A 106 -24.97 6.02 27.95
N GLY A 107 -24.88 7.32 28.21
CA GLY A 107 -24.54 7.85 29.54
C GLY A 107 -23.07 7.62 29.94
N VAL A 108 -22.14 7.58 28.98
CA VAL A 108 -20.70 7.38 29.22
C VAL A 108 -19.86 8.47 28.57
N SER A 109 -18.57 8.56 28.94
CA SER A 109 -17.67 9.51 28.29
C SER A 109 -17.39 9.14 26.82
N THR A 110 -17.15 10.16 25.98
CA THR A 110 -16.75 9.97 24.57
C THR A 110 -15.48 9.12 24.45
N LYS A 111 -14.52 9.29 25.36
CA LYS A 111 -13.30 8.47 25.44
C LYS A 111 -13.62 6.99 25.70
N GLN A 112 -14.61 6.69 26.53
CA GLN A 112 -15.04 5.32 26.79
C GLN A 112 -15.69 4.70 25.55
N VAL A 113 -16.57 5.43 24.86
CA VAL A 113 -17.10 4.97 23.56
C VAL A 113 -15.98 4.72 22.57
N GLN A 114 -15.00 5.62 22.45
CA GLN A 114 -13.84 5.41 21.57
C GLN A 114 -13.05 4.15 21.89
N ARG A 115 -12.90 3.80 23.18
CA ARG A 115 -12.23 2.55 23.59
C ARG A 115 -13.07 1.32 23.26
N ILE A 116 -14.39 1.40 23.39
CA ILE A 116 -15.33 0.34 23.03
C ILE A 116 -15.28 0.08 21.52
N VAL A 117 -15.47 1.12 20.71
CA VAL A 117 -15.57 0.98 19.23
C VAL A 117 -14.25 0.66 18.53
N LYS A 118 -13.12 0.64 19.27
CA LYS A 118 -11.84 0.13 18.77
C LYS A 118 -11.77 -1.39 18.76
N LYS A 119 -12.70 -2.07 19.44
CA LYS A 119 -12.73 -3.53 19.56
C LYS A 119 -13.87 -4.10 18.70
N PRO A 120 -13.75 -5.36 18.23
CA PRO A 120 -14.85 -6.05 17.58
C PRO A 120 -16.12 -6.04 18.46
N PRO A 121 -17.33 -5.99 17.87
CA PRO A 121 -17.65 -6.06 16.43
C PRO A 121 -17.69 -4.69 15.72
N PHE A 122 -17.15 -3.64 16.35
CA PHE A 122 -17.25 -2.29 15.82
C PHE A 122 -16.17 -1.99 14.79
N HIS A 123 -16.56 -1.31 13.73
CA HIS A 123 -15.66 -0.72 12.74
C HIS A 123 -15.80 0.79 12.75
N THR A 124 -14.68 1.49 12.57
CA THR A 124 -14.69 2.95 12.53
C THR A 124 -13.94 3.48 11.33
N ALA A 125 -14.51 4.46 10.65
CA ALA A 125 -13.86 5.22 9.60
C ALA A 125 -13.93 6.71 9.90
N THR A 126 -13.02 7.48 9.32
CA THR A 126 -13.10 8.95 9.35
C THR A 126 -13.25 9.44 7.93
N LYS A 127 -14.32 10.18 7.67
CA LYS A 127 -14.69 10.66 6.33
C LYS A 127 -15.06 12.13 6.37
N LEU A 128 -14.80 12.81 5.26
CA LEU A 128 -15.30 14.16 5.02
C LEU A 128 -16.72 14.04 4.45
N ILE A 129 -17.73 14.42 5.22
CA ILE A 129 -19.14 14.44 4.81
C ILE A 129 -19.67 15.84 5.10
N ASP A 130 -20.34 16.45 4.12
CA ASP A 130 -20.84 17.83 4.22
C ASP A 130 -19.76 18.84 4.63
N LYS A 131 -18.57 18.73 4.03
CA LYS A 131 -17.39 19.57 4.34
C LYS A 131 -16.89 19.50 5.79
N ARG A 132 -17.36 18.53 6.58
CA ARG A 132 -16.90 18.29 7.96
C ARG A 132 -16.37 16.87 8.11
N THR A 133 -15.28 16.74 8.84
CA THR A 133 -14.71 15.43 9.15
C THR A 133 -15.57 14.77 10.22
N ARG A 134 -16.19 13.63 9.89
CA ARG A 134 -17.02 12.83 10.80
C ARG A 134 -16.37 11.47 11.03
N LYS A 135 -16.50 10.98 12.26
CA LYS A 135 -16.17 9.60 12.61
C LYS A 135 -17.42 8.74 12.43
N LEU A 136 -17.36 7.82 11.50
CA LEU A 136 -18.41 6.86 11.21
C LEU A 136 -18.17 5.59 12.02
N ILE A 137 -19.25 4.98 12.50
CA ILE A 137 -19.20 3.73 13.25
C ILE A 137 -20.24 2.78 12.67
N ARG A 138 -19.88 1.52 12.49
CA ARG A 138 -20.78 0.46 12.06
C ARG A 138 -20.48 -0.83 12.81
N ILE A 139 -21.42 -1.77 12.75
CA ILE A 139 -21.24 -3.13 13.24
C ILE A 139 -20.89 -4.02 12.04
N GLY A 140 -19.93 -4.93 12.20
CA GLY A 140 -19.58 -5.88 11.16
C GLY A 140 -18.68 -6.99 11.66
N LEU A 141 -18.43 -7.97 10.78
CA LEU A 141 -17.46 -9.03 11.05
C LEU A 141 -16.05 -8.44 11.06
N PRO A 142 -15.10 -8.99 11.84
CA PRO A 142 -13.71 -8.56 11.77
C PRO A 142 -13.12 -8.64 10.35
N SER A 143 -13.53 -9.65 9.57
CA SER A 143 -13.15 -9.80 8.16
C SER A 143 -13.90 -8.90 7.17
N ASP A 144 -14.88 -8.14 7.64
CA ASP A 144 -15.71 -7.26 6.79
C ASP A 144 -15.00 -5.94 6.48
N MET A 145 -13.74 -6.01 6.07
CA MET A 145 -12.92 -4.85 5.74
C MET A 145 -13.28 -4.31 4.36
N THR A 146 -13.34 -2.98 4.22
CA THR A 146 -13.53 -2.28 2.94
C THR A 146 -12.23 -2.22 2.14
N HIS A 147 -12.30 -1.79 0.87
CA HIS A 147 -11.09 -1.60 0.06
C HIS A 147 -10.19 -0.52 0.67
N GLU A 148 -10.78 0.52 1.23
CA GLU A 148 -10.12 1.61 1.94
C GLU A 148 -9.47 1.13 3.24
N ASP A 149 -10.06 0.16 3.95
CA ASP A 149 -9.43 -0.44 5.12
C ASP A 149 -8.12 -1.16 4.75
N PHE A 150 -8.13 -1.95 3.68
CA PHE A 150 -6.90 -2.57 3.16
C PHE A 150 -5.90 -1.52 2.66
N ALA A 151 -6.36 -0.45 2.01
CA ALA A 151 -5.49 0.64 1.60
C ALA A 151 -4.85 1.36 2.79
N ARG A 152 -5.56 1.51 3.93
CA ARG A 152 -4.98 2.03 5.18
C ARG A 152 -3.90 1.11 5.74
N ILE A 153 -4.06 -0.21 5.64
CA ILE A 153 -2.99 -1.17 5.97
C ILE A 153 -1.79 -0.95 5.05
N MET A 154 -2.02 -0.87 3.74
CA MET A 154 -0.98 -0.61 2.74
C MET A 154 -0.24 0.72 3.00
N VAL A 155 -0.92 1.77 3.43
CA VAL A 155 -0.29 3.04 3.85
C VAL A 155 0.62 2.83 5.06
N SER A 156 0.16 2.09 6.07
CA SER A 156 0.97 1.77 7.25
C SER A 156 2.24 1.03 6.87
N ASP A 157 2.15 0.12 5.89
CA ASP A 157 3.31 -0.63 5.39
C ASP A 157 4.20 0.23 4.48
N TRP A 158 3.62 1.07 3.63
CA TRP A 158 4.34 2.03 2.80
C TRP A 158 5.19 2.99 3.63
N ARG A 159 4.65 3.48 4.75
CA ARG A 159 5.38 4.38 5.66
C ARG A 159 6.60 3.72 6.33
N LYS A 160 6.69 2.38 6.32
CA LYS A 160 7.87 1.64 6.77
C LYS A 160 8.91 1.48 5.65
N ALA A 161 8.50 1.67 4.39
CA ALA A 161 9.38 1.61 3.23
C ALA A 161 10.28 2.86 3.15
N PRO A 162 11.49 2.73 2.59
CA PRO A 162 12.36 3.88 2.36
C PRO A 162 11.78 4.80 1.27
N GLY A 163 12.02 6.11 1.41
CA GLY A 163 12.01 7.03 0.28
C GLY A 163 11.00 8.17 0.35
N ARG A 164 9.70 7.94 0.63
CA ARG A 164 8.67 9.01 0.59
C ARG A 164 7.43 8.73 1.44
N LYS A 165 6.88 9.79 2.05
CA LYS A 165 5.51 9.77 2.59
C LYS A 165 4.51 9.84 1.43
N GLU A 166 3.41 9.11 1.57
CA GLU A 166 2.30 9.15 0.62
C GLU A 166 1.54 10.48 0.69
N ASN A 167 1.03 10.95 -0.44
CA ASN A 167 0.08 12.05 -0.51
C ASN A 167 -1.38 11.55 -0.61
N LYS A 168 -2.34 12.46 -0.81
CA LYS A 168 -3.77 12.10 -0.87
C LYS A 168 -4.09 11.34 -2.16
N GLU A 169 -3.42 11.69 -3.25
CA GLU A 169 -3.58 11.07 -4.56
C GLU A 169 -3.08 9.61 -4.53
N ASP A 170 -1.95 9.37 -3.85
CA ASP A 170 -1.37 8.05 -3.61
C ASP A 170 -2.33 7.12 -2.88
N PHE A 171 -3.09 7.63 -1.90
CA PHE A 171 -4.11 6.83 -1.23
C PHE A 171 -5.16 6.30 -2.22
N GLY A 172 -5.59 7.13 -3.18
CA GLY A 172 -6.51 6.70 -4.24
C GLY A 172 -5.91 5.60 -5.12
N LEU A 173 -4.61 5.67 -5.41
CA LEU A 173 -3.90 4.63 -6.16
C LEU A 173 -3.85 3.31 -5.38
N LEU A 174 -3.58 3.36 -4.06
CA LEU A 174 -3.59 2.17 -3.20
C LEU A 174 -4.99 1.54 -3.14
N VAL A 175 -6.07 2.34 -3.03
CA VAL A 175 -7.44 1.82 -3.12
C VAL A 175 -7.68 1.12 -4.47
N GLY A 176 -7.17 1.70 -5.57
CA GLY A 176 -7.21 1.07 -6.89
C GLY A 176 -6.51 -0.30 -6.93
N MET A 177 -5.31 -0.41 -6.35
CA MET A 177 -4.59 -1.69 -6.25
C MET A 177 -5.38 -2.73 -5.46
N VAL A 178 -6.04 -2.32 -4.37
CA VAL A 178 -6.86 -3.24 -3.56
C VAL A 178 -8.03 -3.78 -4.36
N LYS A 179 -8.71 -2.95 -5.16
CA LYS A 179 -9.84 -3.36 -6.00
C LYS A 179 -9.43 -4.37 -7.07
N ASP A 180 -8.23 -4.23 -7.60
CA ASP A 180 -7.70 -5.07 -8.67
C ASP A 180 -7.01 -6.34 -8.14
N ALA A 181 -6.87 -6.48 -6.82
CA ALA A 181 -6.24 -7.63 -6.19
C ALA A 181 -7.29 -8.57 -5.57
N PRO A 182 -6.95 -9.87 -5.40
CA PRO A 182 -7.75 -10.75 -4.57
C PRO A 182 -7.97 -10.15 -3.17
N LYS A 183 -9.19 -10.29 -2.64
CA LYS A 183 -9.54 -9.72 -1.34
C LYS A 183 -8.60 -10.24 -0.24
N GLY A 184 -7.95 -9.32 0.47
CA GLY A 184 -6.99 -9.62 1.53
C GLY A 184 -5.54 -9.80 1.08
N LEU A 185 -5.25 -9.87 -0.23
CA LEU A 185 -3.89 -10.10 -0.73
C LEU A 185 -3.12 -8.83 -1.09
N ALA A 186 -3.80 -7.71 -1.37
CA ALA A 186 -3.14 -6.47 -1.78
C ALA A 186 -2.00 -5.99 -0.85
N PRO A 187 -2.14 -6.06 0.51
CA PRO A 187 -1.05 -5.70 1.40
C PRO A 187 0.20 -6.58 1.25
N ASP A 188 0.02 -7.88 1.06
CA ASP A 188 1.13 -8.83 0.93
C ASP A 188 1.86 -8.68 -0.41
N ILE A 189 1.11 -8.44 -1.49
CA ILE A 189 1.68 -8.13 -2.81
C ILE A 189 2.51 -6.84 -2.72
N LEU A 190 1.96 -5.77 -2.12
CA LEU A 190 2.68 -4.50 -1.97
C LEU A 190 3.97 -4.67 -1.16
N ARG A 191 3.91 -5.36 -0.02
CA ARG A 191 5.10 -5.63 0.81
C ARG A 191 6.18 -6.35 0.01
N THR A 192 5.79 -7.35 -0.77
CA THR A 192 6.73 -8.16 -1.58
C THR A 192 7.36 -7.31 -2.69
N VAL A 193 6.57 -6.51 -3.40
CA VAL A 193 7.07 -5.58 -4.43
C VAL A 193 8.03 -4.55 -3.84
N VAL A 194 7.68 -3.95 -2.71
CA VAL A 194 8.52 -2.93 -2.05
C VAL A 194 9.83 -3.54 -1.52
N ALA A 195 9.78 -4.77 -1.00
CA ALA A 195 10.93 -5.47 -0.45
C ALA A 195 11.90 -6.01 -1.51
N ASN A 196 11.44 -6.15 -2.75
CA ASN A 196 12.19 -6.68 -3.90
C ASN A 196 12.01 -5.77 -5.12
N TRP A 197 12.25 -4.48 -4.91
CA TRP A 197 11.99 -3.42 -5.88
C TRP A 197 12.74 -3.62 -7.20
N SER A 198 13.99 -4.09 -7.16
CA SER A 198 14.80 -4.25 -8.36
C SER A 198 14.31 -5.42 -9.23
N GLY A 199 13.92 -6.53 -8.60
CA GLY A 199 13.28 -7.67 -9.26
C GLY A 199 11.94 -7.29 -9.89
N PHE A 200 11.09 -6.54 -9.16
CA PHE A 200 9.86 -6.01 -9.72
C PHE A 200 10.13 -5.09 -10.92
N MET A 201 11.11 -4.18 -10.81
CA MET A 201 11.47 -3.26 -11.90
C MET A 201 12.00 -3.97 -13.15
N ALA A 202 12.66 -5.12 -13.00
CA ALA A 202 13.05 -5.95 -14.16
C ALA A 202 11.81 -6.42 -14.94
N GLY A 203 10.76 -6.88 -14.23
CA GLY A 203 9.47 -7.22 -14.84
C GLY A 203 8.79 -6.01 -15.50
N VAL A 204 8.82 -4.84 -14.85
CA VAL A 204 8.31 -3.58 -15.43
C VAL A 204 9.05 -3.23 -16.72
N HIS A 205 10.38 -3.35 -16.72
CA HIS A 205 11.20 -3.05 -17.90
C HIS A 205 10.91 -3.98 -19.06
N LEU A 206 10.62 -5.25 -18.80
CA LEU A 206 10.17 -6.19 -19.82
C LEU A 206 8.79 -5.78 -20.37
N ALA A 207 7.83 -5.50 -19.49
CA ALA A 207 6.49 -5.04 -19.89
C ALA A 207 6.54 -3.76 -20.75
N VAL A 208 7.43 -2.83 -20.40
CA VAL A 208 7.70 -1.62 -21.18
C VAL A 208 8.27 -1.94 -22.56
N GLU A 209 9.17 -2.91 -22.70
CA GLU A 209 9.69 -3.29 -24.03
C GLU A 209 8.63 -3.94 -24.92
N VAL A 210 7.76 -4.77 -24.34
CA VAL A 210 6.62 -5.36 -25.08
C VAL A 210 5.67 -4.25 -25.56
N ALA A 211 5.33 -3.31 -24.68
CA ALA A 211 4.41 -2.23 -25.01
C ALA A 211 4.97 -1.17 -25.98
N LYS A 212 6.27 -1.15 -26.26
CA LYS A 212 6.85 -0.29 -27.31
C LYS A 212 6.53 -0.76 -28.74
N VAL A 213 5.92 -1.94 -28.92
CA VAL A 213 5.52 -2.41 -30.24
C VAL A 213 4.14 -1.87 -30.60
N GLU A 214 3.15 -2.06 -29.72
CA GLU A 214 1.73 -1.76 -30.02
C GLU A 214 1.01 -0.95 -28.93
N GLY A 215 1.73 -0.54 -27.87
CA GLY A 215 1.14 0.01 -26.66
C GLY A 215 0.67 -1.07 -25.69
N ASP A 216 -0.15 -0.69 -24.72
CA ASP A 216 -0.83 -1.62 -23.82
C ASP A 216 -2.30 -1.25 -23.61
N ALA A 217 -2.99 -2.01 -22.77
CA ALA A 217 -4.41 -1.82 -22.48
C ALA A 217 -4.77 -0.44 -21.87
N PHE A 218 -3.79 0.33 -21.41
CA PHE A 218 -4.00 1.63 -20.78
C PHE A 218 -3.47 2.79 -21.63
N ASP A 219 -2.46 2.56 -22.46
CA ASP A 219 -1.89 3.55 -23.37
C ASP A 219 -1.51 2.88 -24.70
N GLY A 220 -2.29 3.18 -25.75
CA GLY A 220 -2.07 2.64 -27.10
C GLY A 220 -0.97 3.35 -27.89
N ASN A 221 -0.27 4.35 -27.32
CA ASN A 221 0.82 5.02 -28.00
C ASN A 221 2.19 4.44 -27.58
N PRO A 222 2.88 3.70 -28.47
CA PRO A 222 4.16 3.07 -28.14
C PRO A 222 5.26 4.06 -27.73
N GLU A 223 5.20 5.33 -28.17
CA GLU A 223 6.21 6.35 -27.88
C GLU A 223 6.24 6.78 -26.40
N ASN A 224 5.13 6.55 -25.68
CA ASN A 224 5.01 6.86 -24.25
C ASN A 224 5.77 5.86 -23.37
N PHE A 225 6.17 4.70 -23.92
CA PHE A 225 6.84 3.64 -23.17
C PHE A 225 8.35 3.84 -23.16
N LYS A 226 8.84 4.48 -22.11
CA LYS A 226 10.27 4.70 -21.86
C LYS A 226 10.73 3.97 -20.61
N LYS A 227 11.87 3.28 -20.72
CA LYS A 227 12.53 2.68 -19.55
C LYS A 227 12.96 3.78 -18.60
N MET A 228 12.42 3.73 -17.38
CA MET A 228 12.78 4.63 -16.29
C MET A 228 13.45 3.85 -15.17
N PHE A 229 14.46 4.46 -14.55
CA PHE A 229 15.18 3.90 -13.42
C PHE A 229 14.82 4.70 -12.17
N PHE A 230 14.21 4.02 -11.20
CA PHE A 230 13.76 4.64 -9.96
C PHE A 230 14.64 4.18 -8.81
N HIS A 231 15.20 5.15 -8.09
CA HIS A 231 16.04 4.89 -6.93
C HIS A 231 15.26 4.36 -5.72
N TYR A 232 13.97 4.66 -5.63
CA TYR A 232 13.06 4.17 -4.60
C TYR A 232 11.74 3.68 -5.19
N PRO A 233 11.01 2.81 -4.49
CA PRO A 233 9.64 2.45 -4.84
C PRO A 233 8.76 3.68 -5.05
N ALA A 234 7.86 3.62 -6.03
CA ALA A 234 6.89 4.66 -6.31
C ALA A 234 5.48 4.07 -6.47
N ILE A 235 4.51 4.56 -5.69
CA ILE A 235 3.12 4.07 -5.70
C ILE A 235 2.51 4.17 -7.11
N SER A 236 2.77 5.27 -7.83
CA SER A 236 2.29 5.46 -9.20
C SER A 236 2.80 4.39 -10.17
N VAL A 237 4.08 4.03 -10.07
CA VAL A 237 4.70 2.98 -10.89
C VAL A 237 4.10 1.61 -10.52
N ILE A 238 4.01 1.30 -9.24
CA ILE A 238 3.41 0.04 -8.76
C ILE A 238 1.96 -0.06 -9.24
N ARG A 239 1.20 1.04 -9.25
CA ARG A 239 -0.20 1.04 -9.68
C ARG A 239 -0.34 0.80 -11.17
N ARG A 240 0.50 1.48 -11.97
CA ARG A 240 0.50 1.38 -13.44
C ARG A 240 0.84 -0.02 -13.90
N PHE A 241 1.77 -0.68 -13.20
CA PHE A 241 2.23 -2.03 -13.48
C PHE A 241 1.75 -3.03 -12.42
N TRP A 242 0.57 -2.80 -11.87
CA TRP A 242 0.02 -3.67 -10.81
C TRP A 242 -0.11 -5.13 -11.23
N PRO A 243 -0.52 -5.46 -12.48
CA PRO A 243 -0.48 -6.84 -12.97
C PRO A 243 0.89 -7.51 -12.84
N VAL A 244 1.97 -6.78 -13.15
CA VAL A 244 3.35 -7.27 -12.97
C VAL A 244 3.63 -7.55 -11.51
N GLY A 245 3.14 -6.72 -10.59
CA GLY A 245 3.29 -6.92 -9.15
C GLY A 245 2.54 -8.16 -8.64
N ILE A 246 1.34 -8.42 -9.15
CA ILE A 246 0.55 -9.62 -8.85
C ILE A 246 1.30 -10.87 -9.32
N GLU A 247 1.79 -10.88 -10.56
CA GLU A 247 2.51 -12.02 -11.12
C GLU A 247 3.83 -12.26 -10.40
N PHE A 248 4.57 -11.19 -10.12
CA PHE A 248 5.80 -11.25 -9.34
C PHE A 248 5.56 -11.88 -7.96
N TYR A 249 4.50 -11.50 -7.26
CA TYR A 249 4.11 -12.13 -6.00
C TYR A 249 3.72 -13.61 -6.17
N HIS A 250 3.04 -13.95 -7.26
CA HIS A 250 2.67 -15.34 -7.59
C HIS A 250 3.92 -16.22 -7.82
N MET A 251 4.93 -15.73 -8.52
CA MET A 251 6.21 -16.43 -8.68
C MET A 251 6.89 -16.69 -7.32
N PHE A 252 6.94 -15.70 -6.43
CA PHE A 252 7.50 -15.88 -5.09
C PHE A 252 6.76 -16.95 -4.28
N ILE A 253 5.43 -17.04 -4.40
CA ILE A 253 4.65 -18.12 -3.80
C ILE A 253 5.09 -19.48 -4.35
N GLN A 254 5.24 -19.60 -5.68
CA GLN A 254 5.64 -20.86 -6.32
C GLN A 254 7.04 -21.32 -5.91
N GLU A 255 8.00 -20.39 -5.84
CA GLU A 255 9.38 -20.69 -5.49
C GLU A 255 9.55 -21.05 -4.01
N ASN A 256 8.77 -20.45 -3.12
CA ASN A 256 9.02 -20.54 -1.68
C ASN A 256 8.03 -21.44 -0.91
N LEU A 257 6.90 -21.84 -1.50
CA LEU A 257 5.93 -22.72 -0.85
C LEU A 257 5.87 -24.07 -1.59
N THR A 258 6.66 -25.03 -1.12
CA THR A 258 6.68 -26.44 -1.61
C THR A 258 5.39 -27.23 -1.32
N GLY A 259 4.35 -26.60 -0.76
CA GLY A 259 3.01 -27.18 -0.59
C GLY A 259 1.96 -26.12 -0.25
N GLY A 260 0.96 -25.92 -1.11
CA GLY A 260 -0.15 -25.01 -0.81
C GLY A 260 -1.17 -24.80 -1.93
N PRO A 261 -2.02 -25.78 -2.27
CA PRO A 261 -3.04 -25.68 -3.33
C PRO A 261 -4.12 -24.60 -3.10
N ILE A 262 -4.24 -24.03 -1.90
CA ILE A 262 -5.35 -23.12 -1.53
C ILE A 262 -5.11 -21.68 -2.02
N LEU A 263 -3.88 -21.18 -1.94
CA LEU A 263 -3.51 -19.84 -2.45
C LEU A 263 -3.44 -19.83 -3.98
N TYR A 264 -2.90 -20.91 -4.56
CA TYR A 264 -2.73 -21.08 -6.00
C TYR A 264 -4.07 -21.03 -6.76
N TYR A 265 -5.06 -21.83 -6.35
CA TYR A 265 -6.36 -21.86 -7.04
C TYR A 265 -7.09 -20.51 -7.00
N GLN A 266 -6.96 -19.75 -5.91
CA GLN A 266 -7.64 -18.45 -5.76
C GLN A 266 -6.98 -17.35 -6.60
N ILE A 267 -5.64 -17.33 -6.68
CA ILE A 267 -4.90 -16.38 -7.52
C ILE A 267 -5.12 -16.73 -9.00
N ASN A 268 -4.99 -18.00 -9.38
CA ASN A 268 -5.15 -18.46 -10.75
C ASN A 268 -6.60 -18.24 -11.27
N LYS A 269 -7.63 -18.43 -10.42
CA LYS A 269 -9.03 -18.10 -10.77
C LYS A 269 -9.25 -16.61 -11.05
N LEU A 270 -8.47 -15.71 -10.45
CA LEU A 270 -8.56 -14.26 -10.69
C LEU A 270 -7.75 -13.83 -11.90
N LEU A 271 -6.55 -14.38 -12.10
CA LEU A 271 -5.77 -14.19 -13.32
C LEU A 271 -6.49 -14.69 -14.57
N ASN A 272 -7.36 -15.71 -14.45
CA ASN A 272 -8.22 -16.16 -15.56
C ASN A 272 -9.52 -15.35 -15.73
N LYS A 273 -9.92 -14.55 -14.73
CA LYS A 273 -11.16 -13.73 -14.78
C LYS A 273 -10.90 -12.33 -15.35
N HIS A 274 -9.73 -11.77 -15.07
CA HIS A 274 -9.22 -10.66 -15.86
C HIS A 274 -8.55 -11.32 -17.07
N GLU A 275 -8.94 -11.02 -18.32
CA GLU A 275 -8.14 -11.39 -19.51
C GLU A 275 -6.82 -10.60 -19.52
N ILE A 276 -6.05 -10.68 -18.44
CA ILE A 276 -4.64 -10.36 -18.49
C ILE A 276 -4.06 -11.62 -19.11
N GLN A 277 -4.07 -11.65 -20.44
CA GLN A 277 -3.16 -12.50 -21.19
C GLN A 277 -1.80 -12.28 -20.55
N SER A 278 -1.38 -13.28 -19.77
CA SER A 278 0.02 -13.48 -19.48
C SER A 278 0.72 -13.34 -20.84
N PRO A 279 1.71 -12.45 -20.99
CA PRO A 279 2.54 -12.47 -22.19
C PRO A 279 3.42 -13.73 -22.27
N PHE A 280 3.15 -14.72 -21.42
CA PHE A 280 3.76 -16.06 -21.38
C PHE A 280 2.69 -17.14 -21.29
#